data_AF-A0A6V7KA30-F1
#
_entry.id   AF-A0A6V7KA30-F1
#
_cell.length_a   1.000
_cell.length_b   1.000
_cell.length_c   1.000
_cell.angle_alpha   90.00
_cell.angle_beta   90.00
_cell.angle_gamma   90.00
#
_symmetry.space_group_name_H-M   'P 1'
#
loop_
_entity.id
_entity.type
_entity.pdbx_description
1 polymer ?
#
loop_
_entity_poly.entity_id
_entity_poly.type
_entity_poly.pdbx_seq_one_letter_code
_entity_poly.pdbx_strand_id
1 'polypeptide(L)' 'PEMIRRAGYPAETHTVQTDDGYLLNIHRIPNQLGHPVFIQHGLLSSSADWLMLGKTKAL' A
#
# COMPACT_ATOMS: atom_id res chain seq x y z
N PRO A 1 3.70 6.70 0.83
CA PRO A 1 4.70 6.03 -0.05
C PRO A 1 6.14 6.06 0.52
N GLU A 2 6.42 6.99 1.43
CA GLU A 2 7.69 7.24 2.08
C GLU A 2 8.14 6.04 2.93
N MET A 3 7.24 5.39 3.66
CA MET A 3 7.57 4.18 4.46
C MET A 3 8.13 3.07 3.57
N ILE A 4 7.51 2.83 2.41
CA ILE A 4 7.95 1.83 1.42
C ILE A 4 9.35 2.19 0.89
N ARG A 5 9.55 3.45 0.49
CA ARG A 5 10.84 3.93 -0.03
C ARG A 5 11.95 3.90 1.01
N ARG A 6 11.66 4.27 2.26
CA ARG A 6 12.61 4.18 3.39
C ARG A 6 12.97 2.74 3.70
N ALA A 7 12.03 1.82 3.49
CA ALA A 7 12.31 0.40 3.49
C ALA A 7 13.04 -0.07 2.22
N GLY A 8 13.48 0.79 1.29
CA GLY A 8 14.27 0.39 0.12
C GLY A 8 13.50 -0.40 -0.93
N TYR A 9 12.17 -0.33 -0.95
CA TYR A 9 11.34 -0.89 -2.02
C TYR A 9 10.89 0.20 -3.00
N PRO A 10 10.67 -0.14 -4.29
CA PRO A 10 9.99 0.78 -5.20
C PRO A 10 8.57 1.06 -4.68
N ALA A 11 8.08 2.27 -4.92
CA ALA A 11 6.78 2.70 -4.40
C ALA A 11 6.03 3.58 -5.41
N GLU A 12 4.83 3.14 -5.75
CA GLU A 12 3.85 3.86 -6.56
C GLU A 12 2.66 4.29 -5.69
N THR A 13 2.02 5.39 -6.08
CA THR A 13 0.70 5.79 -5.59
C THR A 13 -0.18 6.01 -6.80
N HIS A 14 -1.35 5.37 -6.81
CA HIS A 14 -2.38 5.53 -7.84
C HIS A 14 -3.59 6.21 -7.21
N THR A 15 -4.07 7.30 -7.80
CA THR A 15 -5.33 7.93 -7.37
C THR A 15 -6.45 7.42 -8.25
N VAL A 16 -7.44 6.77 -7.65
CA VAL A 16 -8.60 6.19 -8.33
C VAL A 16 -9.85 6.93 -7.89
N GLN A 17 -10.68 7.34 -8.85
CA GLN A 17 -11.98 7.93 -8.56
C GLN A 17 -13.05 6.82 -8.52
N THR A 18 -13.87 6.80 -7.46
CA THR A 18 -15.05 5.94 -7.37
C THR A 18 -16.23 6.53 -8.14
N ASP A 19 -17.24 5.72 -8.45
CA ASP A 19 -18.44 6.15 -9.19
C ASP A 19 -19.22 7.27 -8.47
N ASP A 20 -19.16 7.31 -7.14
CA ASP A 20 -19.74 8.35 -6.28
C ASP A 20 -18.79 9.52 -5.98
N GLY A 21 -17.64 9.56 -6.65
CA GLY A 21 -16.77 10.75 -6.73
C GLY A 21 -15.63 10.83 -5.71
N TYR A 22 -15.43 9.82 -4.86
CA TYR A 22 -14.31 9.80 -3.91
C TYR A 22 -12.98 9.53 -4.62
N LEU A 23 -11.94 10.24 -4.22
CA LEU A 23 -10.57 10.02 -4.69
C LEU A 23 -9.80 9.17 -3.68
N LEU A 24 -9.52 7.92 -4.06
CA LEU A 24 -8.81 6.95 -3.23
C LEU A 24 -7.34 6.89 -3.64
N ASN A 25 -6.44 7.01 -2.67
CA ASN A 25 -5.02 6.74 -2.89
C ASN A 25 -4.72 5.27 -2.59
N ILE A 26 -4.28 4.54 -3.61
CA ILE A 26 -3.85 3.15 -3.52
C ILE A 26 -2.33 3.11 -3.62
N HIS A 27 -1.68 2.49 -2.64
CA HIS A 27 -0.22 2.35 -2.62
C HIS A 27 0.19 0.97 -3.15
N ARG A 28 1.19 0.94 -4.02
CA ARG A 28 1.69 -0.30 -4.64
C ARG A 28 3.20 -0.41 -4.48
N ILE A 29 3.64 -1.60 -4.07
CA ILE A 29 5.03 -2.05 -4.21
C ILE A 29 5.10 -2.85 -5.51
N PRO A 30 5.63 -2.29 -6.61
CA PRO A 30 5.58 -2.96 -7.90
C PRO A 30 6.55 -4.14 -7.97
N ASN A 31 6.08 -5.22 -8.61
CA ASN A 31 6.88 -6.33 -9.07
C ASN A 31 6.44 -6.64 -10.52
N GLN A 32 7.38 -6.64 -11.47
CA GLN A 32 7.09 -6.82 -12.90
C GLN A 32 6.67 -8.26 -13.26
N LEU A 33 7.12 -9.24 -12.47
CA LEU A 33 6.92 -10.67 -12.78
C LEU A 33 5.93 -11.34 -11.83
N GLY A 34 5.47 -10.64 -10.79
CA GLY A 34 4.60 -11.19 -9.76
C GLY A 34 3.12 -11.00 -10.07
N HIS A 35 2.30 -11.95 -9.60
CA HIS A 35 0.85 -11.76 -9.58
C HIS A 35 0.46 -10.65 -8.58
N PRO A 36 -0.47 -9.74 -8.95
CA PRO A 36 -0.95 -8.73 -8.03
C PRO A 36 -1.65 -9.35 -6.82
N VAL A 37 -1.37 -8.83 -5.63
CA VAL A 37 -2.08 -9.13 -4.39
C VAL A 37 -2.66 -7.83 -3.86
N PHE A 38 -3.97 -7.83 -3.58
CA PHE A 38 -4.66 -6.70 -2.97
C PHE A 38 -4.84 -6.97 -1.47
N ILE A 39 -4.51 -5.98 -0.64
CA ILE A 39 -4.61 -6.09 0.81
C ILE A 39 -5.38 -4.88 1.33
N GLN A 40 -6.53 -5.13 1.96
CA GLN A 40 -7.42 -4.11 2.48
C GLN A 40 -7.28 -4.00 4.00
N HIS A 41 -7.13 -2.79 4.51
CA HIS A 41 -7.05 -2.53 5.94
C HIS A 41 -8.42 -2.64 6.63
N GLY A 42 -8.42 -2.73 7.96
CA GLY A 42 -9.61 -2.81 8.79
C GLY A 42 -10.26 -1.47 9.13
N LEU A 43 -11.17 -1.50 10.10
CA LEU A 43 -11.84 -0.32 10.66
C LEU A 43 -10.85 0.62 11.36
N LEU A 44 -10.98 1.93 11.15
CA LEU A 44 -10.12 2.99 11.73
C LEU A 44 -8.61 2.80 11.44
N SER A 45 -8.28 2.27 10.25
CA SER A 45 -6.93 1.89 9.86
C SER A 45 -6.58 2.46 8.47
N SER A 46 -5.37 2.18 7.97
CA SER A 46 -4.91 2.56 6.64
C SER A 46 -3.94 1.52 6.06
N SER A 47 -3.51 1.74 4.82
CA SER A 47 -2.46 0.93 4.19
C SER A 47 -1.11 0.89 4.96
N ALA A 48 -0.86 1.85 5.87
CA ALA A 48 0.37 1.90 6.66
C ALA A 48 0.53 0.69 7.60
N ASP A 49 -0.58 0.10 8.03
CA ASP A 49 -0.60 -0.99 9.02
C ASP A 49 0.16 -2.23 8.54
N TRP A 50 0.13 -2.49 7.23
CA TRP A 50 0.88 -3.58 6.59
C TRP A 50 2.40 -3.35 6.57
N LEU A 51 2.87 -2.16 6.94
CA LEU A 51 4.27 -1.75 6.89
C LEU A 51 4.83 -1.38 8.28
N MET A 52 3.98 -1.10 9.26
CA MET A 52 4.39 -0.48 10.54
C MET A 52 5.45 -1.27 11.31
N LEU A 53 5.41 -2.60 11.29
CA LEU A 53 6.35 -3.44 12.04
C LEU A 53 7.76 -3.47 11.43
N GLY A 54 7.91 -3.06 10.17
CA GLY A 54 9.16 -3.17 9.42
C GLY A 54 9.46 -4.59 8.93
N LYS A 55 10.50 -4.73 8.10
CA LYS A 55 10.78 -5.95 7.34
C LYS A 55 11.11 -7.20 8.17
N THR A 56 11.55 -7.01 9.41
CA THR A 56 12.13 -8.07 10.24
C THR A 56 11.19 -8.55 11.34
N LYS A 57 9.94 -8.08 11.34
CA LYS A 57 8.93 -8.41 12.35
C LYS A 57 7.61 -8.74 11.66
N ALA A 58 6.93 -9.77 12.15
CA ALA A 58 5.57 -10.14 11.76
C ALA A 58 4.63 -9.99 12.96
N LEU A 59 3.32 -9.91 12.70
CA LEU A 59 2.25 -9.99 13.69
C LEU A 59 2.10 -11.42 14.24
#